data_AF-R6KBS9-F1
#
_entry.id   AF-R6KBS9-F1
#
_cell.length_a   1.000
_cell.length_b   1.000
_cell.length_c   1.000
_cell.angle_alpha   90.00
_cell.angle_beta   90.00
_cell.angle_gamma   90.00
#
_symmetry.space_group_name_H-M   'P 1'
#
loop_
_entity.id
_entity.type
_entity.pdbx_description
1 polymer ?
#
loop_
_entity_poly.entity_id
_entity_poly.type
_entity_poly.pdbx_seq_one_letter_code
_entity_poly.pdbx_strand_id
1 'polypeptide(L)'
;MNIVLMLIGVVVVYKILSVVYKENWDKNLSSDVSFSNKTATKGDKIDIIETVVNAKKLPVFCMNVKFDIDRSFIFGQNDTNSMVSDKTYRNDVFSLLSNQKVTRRIAVECSRRGVFRLSAVEMVFPGAFMNEIMIHRSRLYSDITVFPKPADVKSLTDVNNMIMGELERRKYLSEDKFVFAGIRDYQSYDSVRDINWKAYARTGNLMVNHYNETVSRNVCLLLNLESEAAYMQEDVVEYAISIAAGLSQLLIARGVNVSLISNGRDIDTKQNTRIEAGSGLSHFNQINTKLARIDISQDMEEFAQLMTSLNEECTMMAYAGSSRSDMIYVIISANKNDRIRKAAGSIMNNQNNKIWIVPRVNSGIGSMYYENV
;
A
#
# COMPACT_ATOMS: atom_id res chain seq x y z
N MET A 1 49.93 -17.53 54.32
CA MET A 1 49.49 -18.75 53.61
C MET A 1 48.01 -18.69 53.20
N ASN A 2 47.10 -18.32 54.11
CA ASN A 2 45.65 -18.28 53.83
C ASN A 2 45.23 -17.27 52.74
N ILE A 3 45.87 -16.10 52.66
CA ILE A 3 45.55 -15.06 51.66
C ILE A 3 45.89 -15.54 50.23
N VAL A 4 47.01 -16.24 50.06
CA VAL A 4 47.45 -16.76 48.76
C VAL A 4 46.51 -17.86 48.27
N LEU A 5 46.10 -18.77 49.17
CA LEU A 5 45.11 -19.81 48.86
C LEU A 5 43.75 -19.21 48.48
N MET A 6 43.32 -18.15 49.17
CA MET A 6 42.08 -17.44 48.83
C MET A 6 42.15 -16.79 47.44
N LEU A 7 43.27 -16.12 47.12
CA LEU A 7 43.48 -15.51 45.80
C LEU A 7 43.47 -16.54 44.67
N ILE A 8 44.15 -17.69 44.86
CA ILE A 8 44.13 -18.79 43.89
C ILE A 8 42.70 -19.31 43.70
N GLY A 9 41.93 -19.47 44.79
CA GLY A 9 40.53 -19.88 44.73
C GLY A 9 39.67 -18.92 43.91
N VAL A 10 39.83 -17.60 44.11
CA VAL A 10 39.12 -16.58 43.32
C VAL A 10 39.46 -16.67 41.83
N VAL A 11 40.73 -16.83 41.48
CA VAL A 11 41.16 -16.96 40.08
C VAL A 11 40.58 -18.22 39.44
N VAL A 12 40.56 -19.35 40.16
CA VAL A 12 39.97 -20.61 39.68
C VAL A 12 38.47 -20.44 39.44
N VAL A 13 37.73 -19.89 40.41
CA VAL A 13 36.29 -19.64 40.27
C VAL A 13 35.99 -18.69 39.11
N TYR A 14 36.76 -17.60 38.99
CA TYR A 14 36.66 -16.67 37.87
C TYR A 14 36.84 -17.39 36.53
N LYS A 15 37.90 -18.20 36.37
CA LYS A 15 38.15 -18.95 35.13
C LYS A 15 37.04 -19.96 34.82
N ILE A 16 36.55 -20.69 35.82
CA ILE A 16 35.43 -21.63 35.65
C ILE A 16 34.19 -20.88 35.17
N LEU A 17 33.82 -19.78 35.84
CA LEU A 17 32.65 -18.98 35.45
C LEU A 17 32.79 -18.42 34.04
N SER A 18 33.95 -17.85 33.68
CA SER A 18 34.17 -17.32 32.33
C SER A 18 34.00 -18.39 31.25
N VAL A 19 34.55 -19.60 31.44
CA VAL A 19 34.41 -20.71 30.48
C VAL A 19 32.96 -21.19 30.40
N VAL A 20 32.29 -21.37 31.55
CA VAL A 20 30.89 -21.81 31.61
C VAL A 20 29.96 -20.84 30.90
N TYR A 21 30.16 -19.52 31.09
CA TYR A 21 29.37 -18.52 30.37
C TYR A 21 29.69 -18.54 28.88
N LYS A 22 30.97 -18.57 28.50
CA LYS A 22 31.38 -18.56 27.09
C LYS A 22 30.80 -19.71 26.27
N GLU A 23 30.70 -20.90 26.84
CA GLU A 23 30.19 -22.08 26.15
C GLU A 23 28.67 -22.24 26.19
N ASN A 24 27.97 -21.54 27.10
CA ASN A 24 26.55 -21.79 27.37
C ASN A 24 25.65 -20.54 27.31
N TRP A 25 26.19 -19.36 27.05
CA TRP A 25 25.42 -18.12 27.09
C TRP A 25 24.34 -18.04 26.00
N ASP A 26 24.56 -18.63 24.81
CA ASP A 26 23.63 -18.60 23.68
C ASP A 26 22.70 -19.81 23.62
N LYS A 27 23.04 -20.89 24.33
CA LYS A 27 22.20 -22.09 24.42
C LYS A 27 20.83 -21.75 24.99
N ASN A 28 19.77 -22.17 24.30
CA ASN A 28 18.37 -21.94 24.67
C ASN A 28 18.05 -20.47 24.98
N LEU A 29 18.76 -19.55 24.33
CA LEU A 29 18.47 -18.13 24.34
C LEU A 29 17.85 -17.77 22.99
N SER A 30 16.67 -17.17 23.00
CA SER A 30 16.01 -16.71 21.78
C SER A 30 15.60 -15.25 21.88
N SER A 31 15.72 -14.56 20.76
CA SER A 31 15.24 -13.19 20.56
C SER A 31 14.36 -13.16 19.31
N ASP A 32 13.16 -12.62 19.46
CA ASP A 32 12.23 -12.34 18.37
C ASP A 32 11.88 -10.86 18.39
N VAL A 33 11.81 -10.25 17.21
CA VAL A 33 11.34 -8.88 17.03
C VAL A 33 10.30 -8.90 15.92
N SER A 34 9.08 -8.49 16.25
CA SER A 34 7.95 -8.53 15.33
C SER A 34 7.10 -7.28 15.42
N PHE A 35 6.29 -7.03 14.39
CA PHE A 35 5.31 -5.95 14.40
C PHE A 35 4.01 -6.43 15.07
N SER A 36 3.33 -5.55 15.79
CA SER A 36 2.01 -5.86 16.40
C SER A 36 0.96 -6.21 15.36
N ASN A 37 1.07 -5.63 14.16
CA ASN A 37 0.14 -5.76 13.05
C ASN A 37 0.91 -6.02 11.75
N LYS A 38 0.33 -6.80 10.84
CA LYS A 38 0.89 -7.04 9.49
C LYS A 38 0.67 -5.87 8.53
N THR A 39 -0.29 -5.01 8.82
CA THR A 39 -0.67 -3.87 8.00
C THR A 39 -0.85 -2.62 8.85
N ALA A 40 -0.44 -1.48 8.33
CA ALA A 40 -0.69 -0.14 8.91
C ALA A 40 -0.93 0.87 7.79
N THR A 41 -1.35 2.09 8.11
CA THR A 41 -1.43 3.20 7.16
C THR A 41 -0.36 4.24 7.49
N LYS A 42 0.13 4.98 6.50
CA LYS A 42 1.05 6.11 6.73
C LYS A 42 0.47 7.09 7.76
N GLY A 43 1.22 7.33 8.84
CA GLY A 43 0.85 8.15 9.99
C GLY A 43 0.26 7.36 11.17
N ASP A 44 0.00 6.07 11.02
CA ASP A 44 -0.46 5.23 12.12
C ASP A 44 0.69 4.96 13.11
N LYS A 45 0.31 4.79 14.38
CA LYS A 45 1.21 4.32 15.44
C LYS A 45 0.99 2.83 15.65
N ILE A 46 2.07 2.06 15.60
CA ILE A 46 2.09 0.62 15.83
C ILE A 46 3.12 0.27 16.90
N ASP A 47 3.04 -0.94 17.44
CA ASP A 47 4.04 -1.42 18.38
C ASP A 47 5.00 -2.41 17.70
N ILE A 48 6.30 -2.21 17.90
CA ILE A 48 7.30 -3.26 17.72
C ILE A 48 7.37 -4.06 19.02
N ILE A 49 7.20 -5.37 18.89
CA ILE A 49 7.19 -6.33 20.00
C ILE A 49 8.53 -7.06 20.01
N GLU A 50 9.36 -6.72 20.99
CA GLU A 50 10.61 -7.43 21.25
C GLU A 50 10.38 -8.48 22.33
N THR A 51 10.73 -9.72 22.04
CA THR A 51 10.60 -10.83 22.98
C THR A 51 11.93 -11.55 23.11
N VAL A 52 12.46 -11.57 24.33
CA VAL A 52 13.68 -12.31 24.67
C VAL A 52 13.33 -13.40 25.68
N VAL A 53 13.75 -14.63 25.39
CA VAL A 53 13.49 -15.81 26.24
C VAL A 53 14.81 -16.45 26.62
N ASN A 54 15.07 -16.54 27.93
CA ASN A 54 16.23 -17.23 28.48
C ASN A 54 15.80 -18.58 29.08
N ALA A 55 15.71 -19.63 28.27
CA ALA A 55 15.28 -20.97 28.71
C ALA A 55 16.44 -21.83 29.23
N LYS A 56 17.39 -21.21 29.96
CA LYS A 56 18.50 -21.89 30.64
C LYS A 56 18.59 -21.50 32.11
N LYS A 57 19.38 -22.28 32.84
CA LYS A 57 19.70 -22.04 34.27
C LYS A 57 20.61 -20.83 34.49
N LEU A 58 21.37 -20.46 33.47
CA LEU A 58 22.32 -19.35 33.55
C LEU A 58 21.59 -18.02 33.35
N PRO A 59 21.68 -17.06 34.28
CA PRO A 59 21.20 -15.72 34.05
C PRO A 59 22.07 -15.00 33.01
N VAL A 60 21.49 -14.05 32.28
CA VAL A 60 22.18 -13.23 31.29
C VAL A 60 21.91 -11.77 31.65
N PHE A 61 22.94 -11.06 32.12
CA PHE A 61 22.84 -9.67 32.55
C PHE A 61 23.37 -8.73 31.47
N CYS A 62 22.78 -7.54 31.35
CA CYS A 62 23.27 -6.47 30.48
C CYS A 62 23.53 -6.92 29.02
N MET A 63 22.66 -7.78 28.49
CA MET A 63 22.71 -8.19 27.09
C MET A 63 22.09 -7.11 26.22
N ASN A 64 22.75 -6.78 25.13
CA ASN A 64 22.26 -5.86 24.13
C ASN A 64 21.51 -6.65 23.05
N VAL A 65 20.31 -6.21 22.70
CA VAL A 65 19.55 -6.71 21.56
C VAL A 65 19.52 -5.61 20.52
N LYS A 66 20.09 -5.90 19.36
CA LYS A 66 20.29 -4.95 18.27
C LYS A 66 19.51 -5.39 17.04
N PHE A 67 18.81 -4.45 16.43
CA PHE A 67 18.19 -4.64 15.12
C PHE A 67 18.17 -3.31 14.39
N ASP A 68 18.11 -3.39 13.07
CA ASP A 68 17.93 -2.25 12.18
C ASP A 68 16.53 -2.28 11.56
N ILE A 69 15.94 -1.09 11.43
CA ILE A 69 14.70 -0.87 10.72
C ILE A 69 14.85 0.33 9.79
N ASP A 70 13.98 0.44 8.80
CA ASP A 70 13.95 1.60 7.91
C ASP A 70 13.74 2.91 8.70
N ARG A 71 14.39 3.99 8.25
CA ARG A 71 14.30 5.31 8.89
C ARG A 71 12.89 5.89 8.92
N SER A 72 11.97 5.36 8.11
CA SER A 72 10.57 5.76 8.09
C SER A 72 9.80 5.38 9.35
N PHE A 73 10.32 4.51 10.22
CA PHE A 73 9.73 4.26 11.53
C PHE A 73 10.29 5.25 12.55
N ILE A 74 9.44 6.20 12.95
CA ILE A 74 9.79 7.26 13.89
C ILE A 74 9.51 6.77 15.31
N PHE A 75 10.55 6.71 16.13
CA PHE A 75 10.43 6.41 17.55
C PHE A 75 10.01 7.68 18.32
N GLY A 76 9.32 7.51 19.46
CA GLY A 76 8.85 8.65 20.26
C GLY A 76 9.98 9.56 20.74
N GLN A 77 9.66 10.83 21.06
CA GLN A 77 10.65 11.86 21.44
C GLN A 77 11.53 11.53 22.67
N ASN A 78 11.11 10.59 23.51
CA ASN A 78 11.86 10.13 24.68
C ASN A 78 12.78 8.92 24.38
N ASP A 79 12.94 8.55 23.11
CA ASP A 79 13.77 7.41 22.75
C ASP A 79 15.27 7.77 22.76
N THR A 80 16.00 7.12 23.67
CA THR A 80 17.46 7.24 23.79
C THR A 80 18.22 6.05 23.19
N ASN A 81 17.51 5.02 22.75
CA ASN A 81 18.10 3.74 22.37
C ASN A 81 18.25 3.55 20.86
N SER A 82 17.81 4.53 20.07
CA SER A 82 17.90 4.51 18.62
C SER A 82 18.87 5.55 18.09
N MET A 83 19.61 5.19 17.05
CA MET A 83 20.46 6.08 16.28
C MET A 83 19.97 6.09 14.83
N VAL A 84 19.63 7.27 14.32
CA VAL A 84 19.13 7.46 12.95
C VAL A 84 20.29 7.89 12.05
N SER A 85 20.53 7.11 11.00
CA SER A 85 21.41 7.43 9.88
C SER A 85 20.65 7.13 8.58
N ASP A 86 21.17 6.29 7.70
CA ASP A 86 20.43 5.76 6.54
C ASP A 86 19.29 4.82 6.95
N LYS A 87 19.46 4.14 8.09
CA LYS A 87 18.48 3.31 8.80
C LYS A 87 18.36 3.76 10.25
N THR A 88 17.32 3.31 10.92
CA THR A 88 17.23 3.45 12.38
C THR A 88 17.77 2.19 13.04
N TYR A 89 18.91 2.34 13.73
CA TYR A 89 19.54 1.28 14.49
C TYR A 89 19.11 1.38 15.95
N ARG A 90 18.53 0.31 16.49
CA ARG A 90 18.11 0.27 17.89
C ARG A 90 18.98 -0.69 18.68
N ASN A 91 19.35 -0.29 19.91
CA ASN A 91 20.15 -1.09 20.82
C ASN A 91 19.50 -1.12 22.22
N ASP A 92 18.77 -2.20 22.52
CA ASP A 92 18.05 -2.34 23.77
C ASP A 92 18.76 -3.27 24.76
N VAL A 93 18.89 -2.82 26.00
CA VAL A 93 19.55 -3.59 27.06
C VAL A 93 18.53 -4.43 27.82
N PHE A 94 18.79 -5.73 27.92
CA PHE A 94 18.00 -6.71 28.65
C PHE A 94 18.83 -7.38 29.74
N SER A 95 18.17 -7.67 30.86
CA SER A 95 18.69 -8.56 31.90
C SER A 95 17.64 -9.62 32.18
N LEU A 96 18.00 -10.88 31.97
CA LEU A 96 17.12 -12.02 32.13
C LEU A 96 17.72 -12.98 33.16
N LEU A 97 16.94 -13.30 34.18
CA LEU A 97 17.23 -14.39 35.09
C LEU A 97 17.01 -15.75 34.40
N SER A 98 17.26 -16.82 35.14
CA SER A 98 16.98 -18.18 34.67
C SER A 98 15.51 -18.36 34.31
N ASN A 99 15.25 -19.00 33.16
CA ASN A 99 13.91 -19.34 32.67
C ASN A 99 12.96 -18.13 32.57
N GLN A 100 13.52 -16.93 32.41
CA GLN A 100 12.74 -15.71 32.29
C GLN A 100 12.43 -15.38 30.83
N LYS A 101 11.22 -14.89 30.60
CA LYS A 101 10.80 -14.27 29.34
C LYS A 101 10.51 -12.79 29.61
N VAL A 102 11.08 -11.91 28.79
CA VAL A 102 10.83 -10.47 28.83
C VAL A 102 10.27 -10.06 27.47
N THR A 103 9.14 -9.38 27.47
CA THR A 103 8.53 -8.81 26.27
C THR A 103 8.39 -7.30 26.46
N ARG A 104 8.87 -6.52 25.49
CA ARG A 104 8.74 -5.07 25.43
C ARG A 104 7.91 -4.67 24.23
N ARG A 105 7.11 -3.62 24.38
CA ARG A 105 6.35 -2.99 23.30
C ARG A 105 6.89 -1.59 23.10
N ILE A 106 7.29 -1.28 21.88
CA ILE A 106 7.90 -0.01 21.51
C ILE A 106 7.00 0.63 20.47
N ALA A 107 6.36 1.73 20.85
CA ALA A 107 5.50 2.48 19.95
C ALA A 107 6.35 3.20 18.90
N VAL A 108 6.00 3.02 17.63
CA VAL A 108 6.62 3.66 16.48
C VAL A 108 5.55 4.24 15.55
N GLU A 109 5.85 5.35 14.90
CA GLU A 109 4.99 5.98 13.90
C GLU A 109 5.49 5.67 12.49
N CYS A 110 4.59 5.20 11.62
CA CYS A 110 4.88 4.87 10.23
C CYS A 110 4.87 6.12 9.35
N SER A 111 6.01 6.79 9.17
CA SER A 111 6.05 8.06 8.41
C SER A 111 5.96 7.89 6.89
N ARG A 112 6.29 6.70 6.36
CA ARG A 112 6.29 6.42 4.92
C ARG A 112 5.51 5.15 4.61
N ARG A 113 4.85 5.12 3.45
CA ARG A 113 4.26 3.89 2.89
C ARG A 113 5.37 2.98 2.37
N GLY A 114 5.11 1.68 2.31
CA GLY A 114 6.09 0.71 1.83
C GLY A 114 5.86 -0.68 2.39
N VAL A 115 6.70 -1.62 1.94
CA VAL A 115 6.84 -2.93 2.58
C VAL A 115 8.17 -2.94 3.31
N PHE A 116 8.13 -3.16 4.62
CA PHE A 116 9.30 -3.14 5.49
C PHE A 116 9.52 -4.50 6.12
N ARG A 117 10.78 -4.94 6.15
CA ARG A 117 11.17 -6.29 6.58
C ARG A 117 12.22 -6.20 7.67
N LEU A 118 11.96 -6.83 8.80
CA LEU A 118 12.95 -7.11 9.84
C LEU A 118 13.62 -8.43 9.50
N SER A 119 14.92 -8.39 9.22
CA SER A 119 15.66 -9.52 8.64
C SER A 119 16.54 -10.25 9.64
N ALA A 120 17.06 -9.55 10.64
CA ALA A 120 17.96 -10.12 11.63
C ALA A 120 17.88 -9.36 12.95
N VAL A 121 18.21 -10.07 14.01
CA VAL A 121 18.45 -9.51 15.35
C VAL A 121 19.78 -10.06 15.85
N GLU A 122 20.55 -9.19 16.50
CA GLU A 122 21.85 -9.51 17.06
C GLU A 122 21.80 -9.36 18.58
N MET A 123 22.04 -10.45 19.29
CA MET A 123 22.26 -10.45 20.72
C MET A 123 23.76 -10.31 20.99
N VAL A 124 24.14 -9.26 21.71
CA VAL A 124 25.52 -8.97 22.10
C VAL A 124 25.62 -9.02 23.62
N PHE A 125 26.33 -10.03 24.12
CA PHE A 125 26.55 -10.25 25.54
C PHE A 125 28.02 -9.97 25.88
N PRO A 126 28.33 -9.00 26.78
CA PRO A 126 29.70 -8.65 27.13
C PRO A 126 30.36 -9.63 28.12
N GLY A 127 29.74 -10.79 28.36
CA GLY A 127 30.21 -11.78 29.33
C GLY A 127 29.84 -11.42 30.76
N ALA A 128 29.97 -12.42 31.65
CA ALA A 128 29.64 -12.25 33.08
C ALA A 128 30.47 -11.17 33.78
N PHE A 129 31.68 -10.90 33.26
CA PHE A 129 32.63 -9.93 33.82
C PHE A 129 32.89 -8.74 32.87
N MET A 130 32.07 -8.54 31.84
CA MET A 130 32.15 -7.40 30.90
C MET A 130 33.47 -7.25 30.14
N ASN A 131 34.20 -8.35 29.94
CA ASN A 131 35.53 -8.38 29.37
C ASN A 131 35.62 -9.16 28.04
N GLU A 132 34.55 -9.81 27.61
CA GLU A 132 34.49 -10.59 26.38
C GLU A 132 33.21 -10.25 25.61
N ILE A 133 33.32 -9.86 24.34
CA ILE A 133 32.13 -9.58 23.52
C ILE A 133 31.72 -10.85 22.78
N MET A 134 30.56 -11.39 23.14
CA MET A 134 29.97 -12.55 22.48
C MET A 134 28.75 -12.11 21.68
N ILE A 135 28.63 -12.62 20.45
CA ILE A 135 27.59 -12.21 19.51
C ILE A 135 26.84 -13.44 19.02
N HIS A 136 25.52 -13.39 19.05
CA HIS A 136 24.63 -14.40 18.51
C HIS A 136 23.65 -13.70 17.58
N ARG A 137 23.63 -14.11 16.32
CA ARG A 137 22.75 -13.53 15.30
C ARG A 137 21.66 -14.52 14.93
N SER A 138 20.42 -14.08 15.01
CA SER A 138 19.26 -14.85 14.62
C SER A 138 18.57 -14.19 13.43
N ARG A 139 18.03 -15.00 12.52
CA ARG A 139 17.21 -14.51 11.40
C ARG A 139 15.80 -14.22 11.88
N LEU A 140 15.24 -13.11 11.39
CA LEU A 140 13.86 -12.74 11.61
C LEU A 140 13.08 -12.84 10.30
N TYR A 141 11.80 -13.15 10.43
CA TYR A 141 10.84 -13.24 9.34
C TYR A 141 9.58 -12.46 9.72
N SER A 142 9.75 -11.16 9.95
CA SER A 142 8.65 -10.25 10.27
C SER A 142 8.60 -9.12 9.27
N ASP A 143 7.48 -8.98 8.59
CA ASP A 143 7.22 -7.92 7.62
C ASP A 143 5.95 -7.15 7.96
N ILE A 144 5.92 -5.90 7.53
CA ILE A 144 4.74 -5.04 7.61
C ILE A 144 4.53 -4.31 6.29
N THR A 145 3.27 -4.26 5.87
CA THR A 145 2.84 -3.44 4.73
C THR A 145 2.19 -2.16 5.24
N VAL A 146 2.82 -1.02 4.97
CA VAL A 146 2.27 0.30 5.29
C VAL A 146 1.59 0.88 4.06
N PHE A 147 0.26 0.98 4.12
CA PHE A 147 -0.58 1.53 3.06
C PHE A 147 -0.39 3.05 2.91
N PRO A 148 -0.58 3.58 1.70
CA PRO A 148 -0.67 5.03 1.51
C PRO A 148 -1.83 5.59 2.32
N LYS A 149 -1.64 6.80 2.86
CA LYS A 149 -2.74 7.56 3.46
C LYS A 149 -3.62 8.09 2.32
N PRO A 150 -4.92 7.78 2.28
CA PRO A 150 -5.82 8.34 1.27
C PRO A 150 -5.81 9.87 1.28
N ALA A 151 -5.86 10.49 0.09
CA ALA A 151 -6.03 11.93 -0.03
C ALA A 151 -7.36 12.39 0.59
N ASP A 152 -7.43 13.63 1.07
CA ASP A 152 -8.62 14.17 1.73
C ASP A 152 -9.83 14.15 0.77
N VAL A 153 -10.95 13.62 1.24
CA VAL A 153 -12.22 13.51 0.51
C VAL A 153 -12.64 14.86 -0.07
N LYS A 154 -12.39 15.96 0.65
CA LYS A 154 -12.72 17.31 0.16
C LYS A 154 -12.01 17.64 -1.16
N SER A 155 -10.73 17.29 -1.27
CA SER A 155 -9.94 17.51 -2.49
C SER A 155 -10.40 16.65 -3.67
N LEU A 156 -11.06 15.51 -3.39
CA LEU A 156 -11.50 14.55 -4.38
C LEU A 156 -12.96 14.72 -4.80
N THR A 157 -13.73 15.59 -4.13
CA THR A 157 -15.19 15.66 -4.29
C THR A 157 -15.60 16.04 -5.71
N ASP A 158 -14.95 17.04 -6.30
CA ASP A 158 -15.27 17.52 -7.66
C ASP A 158 -15.00 16.43 -8.70
N VAL A 159 -13.80 15.83 -8.66
CA VAL A 159 -13.43 14.75 -9.57
C VAL A 159 -14.34 13.55 -9.39
N ASN A 160 -14.66 13.19 -8.16
CA ASN A 160 -15.59 12.12 -7.88
C ASN A 160 -16.97 12.39 -8.51
N ASN A 161 -17.48 13.63 -8.42
CA ASN A 161 -18.75 14.00 -9.03
C ASN A 161 -18.70 13.94 -10.56
N MET A 162 -17.57 14.32 -11.18
CA MET A 162 -17.37 14.16 -12.63
C MET A 162 -17.39 12.69 -13.05
N ILE A 163 -16.72 11.81 -12.30
CA ILE A 163 -16.72 10.35 -12.56
C ILE A 163 -18.15 9.80 -12.42
N MET A 164 -18.86 10.17 -11.34
CA MET A 164 -20.25 9.73 -11.14
C MET A 164 -21.18 10.22 -12.25
N GLY A 165 -21.03 11.47 -12.70
CA GLY A 165 -21.81 12.02 -13.80
C GLY A 165 -21.57 11.28 -15.12
N GLU A 166 -20.32 10.91 -15.42
CA GLU A 166 -19.99 10.12 -16.61
C GLU A 166 -20.54 8.68 -16.50
N LEU A 167 -20.50 8.07 -15.30
CA LEU A 167 -21.11 6.75 -15.06
C LEU A 167 -22.63 6.76 -15.27
N GLU A 168 -23.33 7.76 -14.73
CA GLU A 168 -24.78 7.89 -14.93
C GLU A 168 -25.12 8.18 -16.40
N ARG A 169 -24.29 8.94 -17.13
CA ARG A 169 -24.53 9.16 -18.57
C ARG A 169 -24.45 7.86 -19.37
N ARG A 170 -23.45 7.02 -19.07
CA ARG A 170 -23.23 5.73 -19.75
C ARG A 170 -24.32 4.71 -19.46
N LYS A 171 -24.88 4.74 -18.26
CA LYS A 171 -26.02 3.92 -17.87
C LYS A 171 -27.20 4.03 -18.85
N TYR A 172 -27.52 5.25 -19.30
CA TYR A 172 -28.59 5.49 -20.28
C TYR A 172 -28.25 5.17 -21.75
N LEU A 173 -26.99 4.85 -22.06
CA LEU A 173 -26.57 4.52 -23.44
C LEU A 173 -26.78 3.03 -23.77
N SER A 174 -26.93 2.15 -22.77
CA SER A 174 -27.07 0.70 -22.97
C SER A 174 -28.08 0.08 -21.99
N GLU A 175 -29.36 0.09 -22.38
CA GLU A 175 -30.41 -0.66 -21.65
C GLU A 175 -30.34 -2.16 -21.97
N ASP A 176 -30.44 -3.02 -20.94
CA ASP A 176 -30.47 -4.47 -21.12
C ASP A 176 -31.91 -4.94 -21.37
N LYS A 177 -32.26 -5.15 -22.64
CA LYS A 177 -33.61 -5.58 -23.06
C LYS A 177 -34.06 -6.94 -22.51
N PHE A 178 -33.20 -7.69 -21.80
CA PHE A 178 -33.57 -8.96 -21.18
C PHE A 178 -34.12 -8.81 -19.76
N VAL A 179 -33.85 -7.70 -19.08
CA VAL A 179 -34.33 -7.47 -17.71
C VAL A 179 -35.47 -6.46 -17.74
N PHE A 180 -36.71 -6.94 -17.68
CA PHE A 180 -37.87 -6.04 -17.62
C PHE A 180 -37.90 -5.30 -16.27
N ALA A 181 -37.88 -3.96 -16.30
CA ALA A 181 -37.95 -3.12 -15.10
C ALA A 181 -39.37 -2.59 -14.85
N GLY A 182 -40.14 -2.31 -15.89
CA GLY A 182 -41.50 -1.80 -15.75
C GLY A 182 -42.09 -1.25 -17.05
N ILE A 183 -43.20 -0.51 -16.92
CA ILE A 183 -43.85 0.18 -18.03
C ILE A 183 -43.92 1.65 -17.66
N ARG A 184 -43.49 2.53 -18.57
CA ARG A 184 -43.59 3.98 -18.40
C ARG A 184 -44.32 4.63 -19.57
N ASP A 185 -44.75 5.88 -19.38
CA ASP A 185 -45.36 6.67 -20.45
C ASP A 185 -44.36 6.94 -21.57
N TYR A 186 -44.85 6.87 -22.81
CA TYR A 186 -44.09 7.17 -24.01
C TYR A 186 -43.63 8.63 -24.02
N GLN A 187 -42.35 8.84 -24.29
CA GLN A 187 -41.75 10.16 -24.47
C GLN A 187 -41.33 10.35 -25.93
N SER A 188 -41.23 11.60 -26.39
CA SER A 188 -40.96 11.91 -27.80
C SER A 188 -39.62 11.39 -28.32
N TYR A 189 -38.69 11.05 -27.42
CA TYR A 189 -37.37 10.49 -27.75
C TYR A 189 -37.34 8.95 -27.77
N ASP A 190 -38.45 8.28 -27.42
CA ASP A 190 -38.53 6.82 -27.42
C ASP A 190 -38.74 6.26 -28.82
N SER A 191 -38.20 5.07 -29.09
CA SER A 191 -38.46 4.39 -30.35
C SER A 191 -39.86 3.80 -30.37
N VAL A 192 -40.54 3.91 -31.52
CA VAL A 192 -41.83 3.26 -31.78
C VAL A 192 -41.75 1.74 -31.61
N ARG A 193 -40.56 1.15 -31.79
CA ARG A 193 -40.34 -0.29 -31.61
C ARG A 193 -40.49 -0.75 -30.16
N ASP A 194 -40.23 0.14 -29.20
CA ASP A 194 -40.24 -0.20 -27.78
C ASP A 194 -41.64 0.00 -27.13
N ILE A 195 -42.64 0.44 -27.91
CA ILE A 195 -44.04 0.58 -27.47
C ILE A 195 -44.61 -0.77 -27.05
N ASN A 196 -45.19 -0.80 -25.85
CA ASN A 196 -45.96 -1.94 -25.37
C ASN A 196 -47.41 -1.87 -25.88
N TRP A 197 -47.65 -2.50 -27.02
CA TRP A 197 -48.99 -2.55 -27.65
C TRP A 197 -50.07 -3.18 -26.76
N LYS A 198 -49.71 -4.09 -25.86
CA LYS A 198 -50.67 -4.70 -24.91
C LYS A 198 -51.10 -3.73 -23.82
N ALA A 199 -50.18 -2.88 -23.36
CA ALA A 199 -50.50 -1.82 -22.40
C ALA A 199 -51.37 -0.74 -23.06
N TYR A 200 -50.99 -0.30 -24.27
CA TYR A 200 -51.76 0.65 -25.08
C TYR A 200 -53.21 0.20 -25.29
N ALA A 201 -53.42 -1.06 -25.65
CA ALA A 201 -54.77 -1.61 -25.88
C ALA A 201 -55.67 -1.58 -24.63
N ARG A 202 -55.11 -1.50 -23.42
CA ARG A 202 -55.87 -1.49 -22.16
C ARG A 202 -56.13 -0.08 -21.63
N THR A 203 -55.15 0.83 -21.76
CA THR A 203 -55.21 2.17 -21.17
C THR A 203 -55.56 3.26 -22.20
N GLY A 204 -55.38 2.99 -23.49
CA GLY A 204 -55.54 3.98 -24.57
C GLY A 204 -54.36 4.96 -24.69
N ASN A 205 -53.39 4.90 -23.78
CA ASN A 205 -52.22 5.78 -23.74
C ASN A 205 -50.98 5.05 -24.25
N LEU A 206 -50.12 5.75 -25.00
CA LEU A 206 -48.86 5.18 -25.48
C LEU A 206 -47.91 4.95 -24.30
N MET A 207 -47.50 3.70 -24.12
CA MET A 207 -46.60 3.26 -23.05
C MET A 207 -45.47 2.42 -23.64
N VAL A 208 -44.30 2.47 -23.01
CA VAL A 208 -43.06 1.81 -23.47
C VAL A 208 -42.61 0.81 -22.42
N ASN A 209 -42.08 -0.34 -22.87
CA ASN A 209 -41.41 -1.28 -21.97
C ASN A 209 -40.08 -0.69 -21.51
N HIS A 210 -39.96 -0.46 -20.21
CA HIS A 210 -38.72 -0.02 -19.58
C HIS A 210 -37.95 -1.25 -19.11
N TYR A 211 -36.68 -1.33 -19.50
CA TYR A 211 -35.79 -2.41 -19.11
C TYR A 211 -34.77 -1.89 -18.09
N ASN A 212 -34.23 -2.79 -17.28
CA ASN A 212 -33.26 -2.47 -16.24
C ASN A 212 -31.87 -2.40 -16.89
N GLU A 213 -31.03 -1.49 -16.43
CA GLU A 213 -29.68 -1.34 -16.99
C GLU A 213 -28.72 -2.27 -16.23
N THR A 214 -28.23 -3.31 -16.90
CA THR A 214 -27.18 -4.20 -16.37
C THR A 214 -25.78 -3.69 -16.74
N VAL A 215 -25.54 -2.37 -16.64
CA VAL A 215 -24.23 -1.79 -16.95
C VAL A 215 -23.34 -1.89 -15.72
N SER A 216 -22.27 -2.67 -15.81
CA SER A 216 -21.21 -2.70 -14.81
C SER A 216 -20.52 -1.34 -14.75
N ARG A 217 -20.62 -0.64 -13.61
CA ARG A 217 -19.92 0.63 -13.38
C ARG A 217 -18.42 0.37 -13.22
N ASN A 218 -17.65 0.52 -14.29
CA ASN A 218 -16.21 0.26 -14.29
C ASN A 218 -15.41 1.56 -14.47
N VAL A 219 -14.45 1.79 -13.58
CA VAL A 219 -13.50 2.90 -13.63
C VAL A 219 -12.08 2.35 -13.60
N CYS A 220 -11.23 2.80 -14.52
CA CYS A 220 -9.82 2.48 -14.57
C CYS A 220 -8.98 3.70 -14.19
N LEU A 221 -8.25 3.59 -13.07
CA LEU A 221 -7.29 4.60 -12.64
C LEU A 221 -5.94 4.32 -13.32
N LEU A 222 -5.48 5.28 -14.13
CA LEU A 222 -4.19 5.26 -14.80
C LEU A 222 -3.23 6.17 -14.02
N LEU A 223 -2.31 5.58 -13.26
CA LEU A 223 -1.42 6.30 -12.35
C LEU A 223 -0.01 6.39 -12.93
N ASN A 224 0.41 7.60 -13.28
CA ASN A 224 1.77 7.89 -13.72
C ASN A 224 2.66 8.27 -12.54
N LEU A 225 3.79 7.59 -12.41
CA LEU A 225 4.82 7.83 -11.40
C LEU A 225 6.20 8.12 -12.01
N GLU A 226 6.27 8.26 -13.34
CA GLU A 226 7.49 8.67 -14.06
C GLU A 226 7.84 10.12 -13.72
N SER A 227 9.14 10.39 -13.55
CA SER A 227 9.69 11.73 -13.35
C SER A 227 10.50 12.17 -14.55
N GLU A 228 10.20 13.35 -15.07
CA GLU A 228 10.93 13.93 -16.20
C GLU A 228 12.09 14.84 -15.74
N ALA A 229 12.00 15.38 -14.53
CA ALA A 229 13.05 16.22 -13.96
C ALA A 229 14.09 15.35 -13.24
N ALA A 230 15.36 15.77 -13.32
CA ALA A 230 16.49 15.19 -12.58
C ALA A 230 16.29 15.19 -11.04
N TYR A 231 15.33 15.98 -10.55
CA TYR A 231 14.86 15.95 -9.18
C TYR A 231 13.42 15.48 -9.16
N MET A 232 13.22 14.21 -8.81
CA MET A 232 11.91 13.73 -8.37
C MET A 232 11.44 14.60 -7.21
N GLN A 233 10.34 15.33 -7.38
CA GLN A 233 9.56 15.76 -6.23
C GLN A 233 8.83 14.51 -5.72
N GLU A 234 9.54 13.71 -4.93
CA GLU A 234 9.04 12.51 -4.28
C GLU A 234 7.66 12.74 -3.63
N ASP A 235 7.47 13.93 -3.04
CA ASP A 235 6.20 14.36 -2.47
C ASP A 235 5.03 14.36 -3.47
N VAL A 236 5.26 14.79 -4.72
CA VAL A 236 4.23 14.81 -5.77
C VAL A 236 3.85 13.40 -6.19
N VAL A 237 4.83 12.51 -6.31
CA VAL A 237 4.62 11.08 -6.63
C VAL A 237 3.86 10.39 -5.50
N GLU A 238 4.27 10.61 -4.25
CA GLU A 238 3.60 10.10 -3.07
C GLU A 238 2.17 10.65 -2.94
N TYR A 239 1.95 11.92 -3.30
CA TYR A 239 0.62 12.50 -3.33
C TYR A 239 -0.25 11.91 -4.46
N ALA A 240 0.31 11.62 -5.64
CA ALA A 240 -0.39 10.92 -6.72
C ALA A 240 -0.91 9.54 -6.27
N ILE A 241 -0.08 8.79 -5.53
CA ILE A 241 -0.45 7.50 -4.94
C ILE A 241 -1.56 7.68 -3.88
N SER A 242 -1.48 8.75 -3.09
CA SER A 242 -2.51 9.10 -2.09
C SER A 242 -3.86 9.44 -2.75
N ILE A 243 -3.86 10.14 -3.89
CA ILE A 243 -5.05 10.40 -4.72
C ILE A 243 -5.62 9.08 -5.24
N ALA A 244 -4.79 8.20 -5.80
CA ALA A 244 -5.24 6.91 -6.33
C ALA A 244 -5.88 6.03 -5.24
N ALA A 245 -5.30 5.99 -4.04
CA ALA A 245 -5.86 5.30 -2.89
C ALA A 245 -7.20 5.89 -2.44
N GLY A 246 -7.30 7.22 -2.34
CA GLY A 246 -8.53 7.93 -1.95
C GLY A 246 -9.66 7.79 -2.96
N LEU A 247 -9.37 7.91 -4.26
CA LEU A 247 -10.37 7.68 -5.30
C LEU A 247 -10.84 6.23 -5.30
N SER A 248 -9.92 5.27 -5.20
CA SER A 248 -10.27 3.85 -5.10
C SER A 248 -11.19 3.60 -3.90
N GLN A 249 -10.91 4.21 -2.73
CA GLN A 249 -11.76 4.13 -1.55
C GLN A 249 -13.18 4.68 -1.82
N LEU A 250 -13.28 5.88 -2.39
CA LEU A 250 -14.55 6.57 -2.65
C LEU A 250 -15.41 5.86 -3.71
N LEU A 251 -14.78 5.33 -4.75
CA LEU A 251 -15.45 4.63 -5.84
C LEU A 251 -15.94 3.24 -5.38
N ILE A 252 -15.09 2.48 -4.70
CA ILE A 252 -15.44 1.14 -4.19
C ILE A 252 -16.54 1.24 -3.14
N ALA A 253 -16.51 2.27 -2.27
CA ALA A 253 -17.58 2.51 -1.29
C ALA A 253 -18.95 2.75 -1.95
N ARG A 254 -19.00 3.18 -3.22
CA ARG A 254 -20.22 3.37 -4.01
C ARG A 254 -20.58 2.18 -4.91
N GLY A 255 -19.91 1.04 -4.74
CA GLY A 255 -20.14 -0.16 -5.54
C GLY A 255 -19.65 -0.04 -6.99
N VAL A 256 -18.73 0.87 -7.27
CA VAL A 256 -18.07 0.98 -8.58
C VAL A 256 -16.91 0.00 -8.62
N ASN A 257 -16.79 -0.75 -9.71
CA ASN A 257 -15.64 -1.60 -9.97
C ASN A 257 -14.45 -0.73 -10.38
N VAL A 258 -13.33 -0.86 -9.68
CA VAL A 258 -12.12 -0.07 -9.92
C VAL A 258 -11.02 -0.99 -10.42
N SER A 259 -10.38 -0.63 -11.53
CA SER A 259 -9.06 -1.17 -11.94
C SER A 259 -7.98 -0.12 -11.71
N LEU A 260 -6.75 -0.56 -11.49
CA LEU A 260 -5.59 0.31 -11.32
C LEU A 260 -4.48 -0.17 -12.25
N ILE A 261 -3.95 0.75 -13.06
CA ILE A 261 -2.80 0.51 -13.94
C ILE A 261 -1.78 1.61 -13.68
N SER A 262 -0.54 1.23 -13.40
CA SER A 262 0.55 2.17 -13.13
C SER A 262 1.86 1.67 -13.71
N ASN A 263 2.70 2.59 -14.17
CA ASN A 263 4.09 2.33 -14.52
C ASN A 263 5.00 2.15 -13.29
N GLY A 264 4.48 2.34 -12.07
CA GLY A 264 5.17 2.01 -10.83
C GLY A 264 5.45 0.51 -10.70
N ARG A 265 6.70 0.16 -10.39
CA ARG A 265 7.15 -1.22 -10.27
C ARG A 265 7.03 -1.75 -8.85
N ASP A 266 6.58 -2.99 -8.75
CA ASP A 266 6.49 -3.73 -7.50
C ASP A 266 7.89 -4.04 -6.94
N ILE A 267 8.09 -3.78 -5.65
CA ILE A 267 9.38 -3.99 -4.97
C ILE A 267 9.94 -5.42 -5.12
N ASP A 268 9.07 -6.43 -5.18
CA ASP A 268 9.51 -7.82 -5.29
C ASP A 268 9.49 -8.33 -6.73
N THR A 269 8.39 -8.12 -7.46
CA THR A 269 8.25 -8.71 -8.81
C THR A 269 8.94 -7.90 -9.90
N LYS A 270 9.29 -6.63 -9.62
CA LYS A 270 9.88 -5.69 -10.59
C LYS A 270 9.02 -5.43 -11.84
N GLN A 271 7.74 -5.83 -11.79
CA GLN A 271 6.78 -5.63 -12.86
C GLN A 271 5.91 -4.41 -12.56
N ASN A 272 5.34 -3.84 -13.62
CA ASN A 272 4.37 -2.75 -13.52
C ASN A 272 3.14 -3.18 -12.72
N THR A 273 2.55 -2.22 -12.02
CA THR A 273 1.39 -2.47 -11.18
C THR A 273 0.11 -2.48 -12.01
N ARG A 274 -0.54 -3.64 -12.10
CA ARG A 274 -1.84 -3.81 -12.76
C ARG A 274 -2.79 -4.58 -11.84
N ILE A 275 -3.99 -4.07 -11.68
CA ILE A 275 -5.11 -4.69 -10.98
C ILE A 275 -6.34 -4.59 -11.88
N GLU A 276 -7.00 -5.72 -12.09
CA GLU A 276 -8.22 -5.82 -12.87
C GLU A 276 -9.43 -5.22 -12.14
N ALA A 277 -10.52 -4.97 -12.88
CA ALA A 277 -11.69 -4.32 -12.31
C ALA A 277 -12.32 -5.20 -11.22
N GLY A 278 -12.57 -4.61 -10.05
CA GLY A 278 -13.21 -5.29 -8.92
C GLY A 278 -13.75 -4.30 -7.90
N SER A 279 -14.49 -4.80 -6.91
CA SER A 279 -15.10 -3.98 -5.86
C SER A 279 -15.09 -4.71 -4.51
N GLY A 280 -15.53 -4.02 -3.46
CA GLY A 280 -15.53 -4.52 -2.09
C GLY A 280 -14.20 -4.38 -1.34
N LEU A 281 -14.21 -4.76 -0.06
CA LEU A 281 -13.09 -4.53 0.86
C LEU A 281 -11.83 -5.32 0.50
N SER A 282 -11.99 -6.57 0.05
CA SER A 282 -10.84 -7.39 -0.39
C SER A 282 -10.12 -6.73 -1.56
N HIS A 283 -10.86 -6.20 -2.53
CA HIS A 283 -10.31 -5.51 -3.68
C HIS A 283 -9.61 -4.19 -3.30
N PHE A 284 -10.23 -3.41 -2.42
CA PHE A 284 -9.61 -2.20 -1.87
C PHE A 284 -8.28 -2.50 -1.17
N ASN A 285 -8.20 -3.57 -0.37
CA ASN A 285 -6.96 -4.00 0.27
C ASN A 285 -5.92 -4.47 -0.75
N GLN A 286 -6.31 -5.14 -1.84
CA GLN A 286 -5.39 -5.50 -2.93
C GLN A 286 -4.81 -4.26 -3.61
N ILE A 287 -5.64 -3.25 -3.89
CA ILE A 287 -5.19 -1.95 -4.42
C ILE A 287 -4.19 -1.29 -3.47
N ASN A 288 -4.54 -1.14 -2.19
CA ASN A 288 -3.63 -0.53 -1.22
C ASN A 288 -2.33 -1.30 -1.03
N THR A 289 -2.39 -2.64 -1.07
CA THR A 289 -1.21 -3.49 -0.99
C THR A 289 -0.28 -3.26 -2.18
N LYS A 290 -0.84 -3.20 -3.40
CA LYS A 290 -0.03 -2.90 -4.59
C LYS A 290 0.51 -1.48 -4.58
N LEU A 291 -0.29 -0.48 -4.22
CA LEU A 291 0.16 0.89 -4.04
C LEU A 291 1.27 1.00 -2.98
N ALA A 292 1.20 0.24 -1.89
CA ALA A 292 2.27 0.18 -0.88
C ALA A 292 3.55 -0.48 -1.39
N ARG A 293 3.43 -1.47 -2.28
CA ARG A 293 4.57 -2.20 -2.87
C ARG A 293 5.28 -1.44 -3.99
N ILE A 294 4.71 -0.35 -4.51
CA ILE A 294 5.38 0.47 -5.52
C ILE A 294 6.62 1.12 -4.94
N ASP A 295 7.76 0.84 -5.56
CA ASP A 295 9.06 1.39 -5.22
C ASP A 295 9.43 2.51 -6.19
N ILE A 296 9.53 3.73 -5.68
CA ILE A 296 9.82 4.94 -6.46
C ILE A 296 11.30 4.97 -6.90
N SER A 297 12.18 4.27 -6.21
CA SER A 297 13.62 4.28 -6.53
C SER A 297 13.98 3.49 -7.80
N GLN A 298 13.05 2.68 -8.31
CA GLN A 298 13.26 1.88 -9.51
C GLN A 298 12.96 2.69 -10.77
N ASP A 299 13.74 2.41 -11.82
CA ASP A 299 13.45 2.92 -13.16
C ASP A 299 12.08 2.43 -13.64
N MET A 300 11.30 3.33 -14.23
CA MET A 300 9.91 3.08 -14.61
C MET A 300 9.76 3.08 -16.13
N GLU A 301 8.78 2.35 -16.63
CA GLU A 301 8.42 2.42 -18.04
C GLU A 301 7.81 3.79 -18.38
N GLU A 302 8.11 4.31 -19.59
CA GLU A 302 7.51 5.53 -20.11
C GLU A 302 5.97 5.38 -20.11
N PHE A 303 5.28 6.29 -19.44
CA PHE A 303 3.84 6.15 -19.22
C PHE A 303 3.04 6.15 -20.53
N ALA A 304 3.52 6.88 -21.54
CA ALA A 304 2.90 6.90 -22.86
C ALA A 304 2.94 5.53 -23.56
N GLN A 305 3.98 4.73 -23.34
CA GLN A 305 4.11 3.38 -23.90
C GLN A 305 3.14 2.42 -23.23
N LEU A 306 3.05 2.47 -21.89
CA LEU A 306 2.08 1.71 -21.10
C LEU A 306 0.63 1.98 -21.54
N MET A 307 0.32 3.23 -21.84
CA MET A 307 -1.00 3.62 -22.36
C MET A 307 -1.24 3.10 -23.77
N THR A 308 -0.24 3.20 -24.65
CA THR A 308 -0.36 2.72 -26.03
C THR A 308 -0.60 1.21 -26.06
N SER A 309 0.14 0.42 -25.26
CA SER A 309 -0.06 -1.03 -25.15
C SER A 309 -1.44 -1.37 -24.57
N LEU A 310 -1.91 -0.62 -23.57
CA LEU A 310 -3.27 -0.79 -23.04
C LEU A 310 -4.34 -0.55 -24.12
N ASN A 311 -4.18 0.48 -24.94
CA ASN A 311 -5.13 0.78 -26.02
C ASN A 311 -5.16 -0.33 -27.07
N GLU A 312 -4.00 -0.87 -27.43
CA GLU A 312 -3.87 -2.02 -28.34
C GLU A 312 -4.55 -3.27 -27.77
N GLU A 313 -4.30 -3.61 -26.50
CA GLU A 313 -4.96 -4.71 -25.80
C GLU A 313 -6.50 -4.56 -25.82
N CYS A 314 -7.00 -3.36 -25.48
CA CYS A 314 -8.43 -3.06 -25.50
C CYS A 314 -9.02 -3.20 -26.90
N THR A 315 -8.30 -2.75 -27.93
CA THR A 315 -8.73 -2.85 -29.33
C THR A 315 -8.80 -4.31 -29.79
N MET A 316 -7.79 -5.11 -29.45
CA MET A 316 -7.76 -6.55 -29.75
C MET A 316 -8.88 -7.32 -29.03
N MET A 317 -9.16 -6.99 -27.78
CA MET A 317 -10.27 -7.59 -27.03
C MET A 317 -11.64 -7.22 -27.61
N ALA A 318 -11.80 -5.99 -28.10
CA ALA A 318 -13.02 -5.57 -28.78
C ALA A 318 -13.25 -6.38 -30.07
N TYR A 319 -12.20 -6.64 -30.86
CA TYR A 319 -12.30 -7.52 -32.04
C TYR A 319 -12.64 -8.98 -31.67
N ALA A 320 -12.21 -9.44 -30.49
CA ALA A 320 -12.52 -10.78 -29.98
C ALA A 320 -13.92 -10.88 -29.33
N GLY A 321 -14.75 -9.83 -29.38
CA GLY A 321 -16.10 -9.81 -28.80
C GLY A 321 -16.14 -9.70 -27.27
N SER A 322 -15.01 -9.39 -26.62
CA SER A 322 -14.93 -9.17 -25.18
C SER A 322 -15.14 -7.69 -24.86
N SER A 323 -16.23 -7.38 -24.14
CA SER A 323 -16.63 -6.01 -23.80
C SER A 323 -15.82 -5.46 -22.61
N ARG A 324 -14.53 -5.21 -22.83
CA ARG A 324 -13.73 -4.35 -21.95
C ARG A 324 -13.89 -2.86 -22.30
N SER A 325 -14.79 -2.57 -23.25
CA SER A 325 -14.98 -1.27 -23.91
C SER A 325 -15.77 -0.25 -23.09
N ASP A 326 -16.39 -0.64 -21.98
CA ASP A 326 -17.16 0.27 -21.14
C ASP A 326 -16.48 0.58 -19.80
N MET A 327 -15.29 1.16 -19.89
CA MET A 327 -14.58 1.71 -18.73
C MET A 327 -14.45 3.23 -18.85
N ILE A 328 -14.57 3.90 -17.71
CA ILE A 328 -14.17 5.31 -17.58
C ILE A 328 -12.71 5.33 -17.14
N TYR A 329 -11.88 6.08 -17.84
CA TYR A 329 -10.44 6.19 -17.59
C TYR A 329 -10.22 7.49 -16.83
N VAL A 330 -9.43 7.43 -15.77
CA VAL A 330 -9.04 8.61 -14.98
C VAL A 330 -7.53 8.61 -14.93
N ILE A 331 -6.91 9.65 -15.48
CA ILE A 331 -5.45 9.78 -15.50
C ILE A 331 -5.02 10.56 -14.27
N ILE A 332 -4.02 10.07 -13.54
CA ILE A 332 -3.35 10.74 -12.43
C ILE A 332 -1.89 10.90 -12.84
N SER A 333 -1.52 12.11 -13.30
CA SER A 333 -0.16 12.36 -13.81
C SER A 333 0.26 13.81 -13.57
N ALA A 334 1.42 13.98 -12.94
CA ALA A 334 2.09 15.27 -12.82
C ALA A 334 2.70 15.72 -14.16
N ASN A 335 3.29 14.77 -14.90
CA ASN A 335 3.89 15.00 -16.21
C ASN A 335 2.79 15.17 -17.27
N LYS A 336 2.98 16.15 -18.17
CA LYS A 336 2.04 16.53 -19.24
C LYS A 336 2.63 16.49 -20.65
N ASN A 337 3.65 15.67 -20.87
CA ASN A 337 4.29 15.55 -22.16
C ASN A 337 3.31 15.32 -23.31
N ASP A 338 3.63 15.87 -24.48
CA ASP A 338 2.80 15.75 -25.68
C ASP A 338 2.55 14.29 -26.08
N ARG A 339 3.50 13.40 -25.76
CA ARG A 339 3.33 11.94 -25.93
C ARG A 339 2.21 11.38 -25.05
N ILE A 340 2.21 11.73 -23.76
CA ILE A 340 1.17 11.31 -22.81
C ILE A 340 -0.19 11.89 -23.22
N ARG A 341 -0.22 13.17 -23.63
CA ARG A 341 -1.45 13.81 -24.12
C ARG A 341 -2.04 13.11 -25.34
N LYS A 342 -1.21 12.75 -26.33
CA LYS A 342 -1.63 11.99 -27.50
C LYS A 342 -2.16 10.61 -27.12
N ALA A 343 -1.43 9.88 -26.26
CA ALA A 343 -1.87 8.57 -25.79
C ALA A 343 -3.20 8.65 -24.99
N ALA A 344 -3.35 9.69 -24.16
CA ALA A 344 -4.57 9.95 -23.40
C ALA A 344 -5.76 10.20 -24.31
N GLY A 345 -5.57 11.03 -25.35
CA GLY A 345 -6.58 11.25 -26.38
C GLY A 345 -7.07 9.94 -26.97
N SER A 346 -6.16 9.07 -27.41
CA SER A 346 -6.51 7.78 -28.03
C SER A 346 -7.37 6.88 -27.14
N ILE A 347 -7.01 6.72 -25.86
CA ILE A 347 -7.74 5.86 -24.90
C ILE A 347 -9.09 6.46 -24.51
N MET A 348 -9.13 7.78 -24.32
CA MET A 348 -10.28 8.49 -23.77
C MET A 348 -11.22 9.03 -24.86
N ASN A 349 -11.01 8.68 -26.13
CA ASN A 349 -11.82 9.17 -27.26
C ASN A 349 -13.32 8.92 -27.09
N ASN A 350 -13.71 7.84 -26.39
CA ASN A 350 -15.12 7.48 -26.17
C ASN A 350 -15.72 8.11 -24.89
N GLN A 351 -14.99 8.99 -24.20
CA GLN A 351 -15.45 9.69 -22.98
C GLN A 351 -15.73 11.16 -23.30
N ASN A 352 -16.85 11.69 -22.81
CA ASN A 352 -17.11 13.12 -23.01
C ASN A 352 -16.27 13.95 -22.05
N ASN A 353 -16.18 13.53 -20.79
CA ASN A 353 -15.32 14.16 -19.82
C ASN A 353 -14.00 13.40 -19.74
N LYS A 354 -12.94 13.98 -20.30
CA LYS A 354 -11.59 13.41 -20.16
C LYS A 354 -10.99 13.87 -18.83
N ILE A 355 -11.10 13.04 -17.81
CA ILE A 355 -10.67 13.37 -16.45
C ILE A 355 -9.15 13.14 -16.30
N TRP A 356 -8.39 14.24 -16.26
CA TRP A 356 -6.97 14.22 -15.92
C TRP A 356 -6.71 14.97 -14.62
N ILE A 357 -6.19 14.27 -13.63
CA ILE A 357 -5.81 14.81 -12.32
C ILE A 357 -4.32 15.10 -12.29
N VAL A 358 -3.98 16.34 -11.95
CA VAL A 358 -2.59 16.78 -11.84
C VAL A 358 -2.26 17.05 -10.37
N PRO A 359 -1.46 16.19 -9.71
CA PRO A 359 -1.02 16.40 -8.35
C PRO A 359 -0.02 17.56 -8.26
N ARG A 360 -0.13 18.36 -7.20
CA ARG A 360 0.80 19.44 -6.84
C ARG A 360 1.03 19.46 -5.34
N VAL A 361 2.27 19.63 -4.90
CA VAL A 361 2.58 19.80 -3.47
C VAL A 361 3.17 21.18 -3.27
N ASN A 362 2.52 22.00 -2.45
CA ASN A 362 2.99 23.33 -2.06
C ASN A 362 3.29 23.31 -0.56
N SER A 363 4.56 23.49 -0.18
CA SER A 363 5.00 23.54 1.23
C SER A 363 4.56 22.32 2.07
N GLY A 364 4.61 21.12 1.48
CA GLY A 364 4.20 19.87 2.14
C GLY A 364 2.69 19.61 2.18
N ILE A 365 1.86 20.55 1.69
CA ILE A 365 0.42 20.36 1.55
C ILE A 365 0.12 19.93 0.11
N GLY A 366 -0.47 18.74 -0.02
CA GLY A 366 -0.94 18.23 -1.30
C GLY A 366 -2.19 18.97 -1.78
N SER A 367 -2.21 19.32 -3.05
CA SER A 367 -3.31 19.93 -3.77
C SER A 367 -3.39 19.32 -5.17
N MET A 368 -4.52 19.46 -5.84
CA MET A 368 -4.68 18.98 -7.21
C MET A 368 -5.57 19.91 -7.98
N TYR A 369 -5.41 19.89 -9.30
CA TYR A 369 -6.36 20.49 -10.23
C TYR A 369 -6.65 19.49 -11.33
N TYR A 370 -7.82 19.63 -11.94
CA TYR A 370 -8.26 18.77 -13.02
C TYR A 370 -8.28 19.55 -14.33
N GLU A 371 -7.89 18.90 -15.42
CA GLU A 371 -8.04 19.40 -16.78
C GLU A 371 -8.98 18.47 -17.54
N ASN A 372 -9.91 19.06 -18.30
CA ASN A 372 -10.60 18.34 -19.36
C ASN A 372 -9.67 18.31 -20.57
N VAL A 373 -9.16 17.14 -20.90
CA VAL A 373 -8.26 16.91 -22.05
C VAL A 373 -9.04 16.65 -23.33
#